data_AF-A0A2S9G726-F1
#
_entry.id   AF-A0A2S9G726-F1
#
_cell.length_a   1.000
_cell.length_b   1.000
_cell.length_c   1.000
_cell.angle_alpha   90.00
_cell.angle_beta   90.00
_cell.angle_gamma   90.00
#
_symmetry.space_group_name_H-M   'P 1'
#
loop_
_entity.id
_entity.type
_entity.pdbx_description
1 polymer ?
#
loop_
_entity_poly.entity_id
_entity_poly.type
_entity_poly.pdbx_seq_one_letter_code
_entity_poly.pdbx_strand_id
1 'polypeptide(L)' 'MTMTDPIADFLTRLRNANSAYHDEVTLPNSKIKANIAEILKKEGYISDYHTEDARVGKALVVQLKYGPSR' A
#
# COMPACT_ATOMS: atom_id res chain seq x y z
N MET A 1 15.18 9.51 -11.89
CA MET A 1 15.24 9.33 -10.43
C MET A 1 15.50 7.87 -10.15
N THR A 2 16.60 7.54 -9.48
CA THR A 2 16.87 6.18 -9.00
C THR A 2 16.06 5.94 -7.74
N MET A 3 15.35 4.81 -7.67
CA MET A 3 14.60 4.43 -6.47
C MET A 3 15.60 3.88 -5.45
N THR A 4 15.94 4.68 -4.43
CA THR A 4 16.95 4.34 -3.43
C THR A 4 16.38 3.54 -2.26
N ASP A 5 15.13 3.81 -1.88
CA ASP A 5 14.45 3.11 -0.79
C ASP A 5 12.99 2.76 -1.17
N PRO A 6 12.73 1.49 -1.53
CA PRO A 6 11.39 1.03 -1.86
C PRO A 6 10.42 0.98 -0.67
N ILE A 7 10.90 0.90 0.57
CA ILE A 7 10.06 0.86 1.77
C ILE A 7 9.63 2.28 2.13
N ALA A 8 10.55 3.24 2.11
CA ALA A 8 10.21 4.64 2.34
C ALA A 8 9.23 5.17 1.27
N ASP A 9 9.42 4.81 -0.01
CA ASP A 9 8.45 5.13 -1.07
C ASP A 9 7.07 4.53 -0.79
N PHE A 10 7.01 3.27 -0.35
CA PHE A 10 5.75 2.60 0.00
C PHE A 10 4.99 3.34 1.12
N LEU A 11 5.66 3.62 2.24
CA LEU A 11 5.04 4.31 3.37
C LEU A 11 4.64 5.75 3.01
N THR A 12 5.43 6.42 2.18
CA THR A 12 5.12 7.77 1.69
C THR A 12 3.87 7.78 0.81
N ARG A 13 3.71 6.81 -0.10
CA ARG A 13 2.50 6.68 -0.93
C ARG A 13 1.26 6.41 -0.08
N LEU A 14 1.38 5.52 0.91
CA LEU A 14 0.29 5.21 1.82
C LEU A 14 -0.15 6.46 2.62
N ARG A 15 0.82 7.22 3.15
CA ARG A 15 0.55 8.50 3.84
C ARG A 15 -0.14 9.50 2.91
N ASN A 16 0.38 9.68 1.69
CA ASN A 16 -0.15 10.67 0.76
C ASN A 16 -1.58 10.32 0.32
N ALA A 17 -1.84 9.05 0.03
CA ALA A 17 -3.17 8.57 -0.30
C ALA A 17 -4.16 8.71 0.87
N ASN A 18 -3.69 8.43 2.09
CA ASN A 18 -4.48 8.67 3.29
C ASN A 18 -4.87 10.15 3.43
N SER A 19 -3.90 11.07 3.28
CA SER A 19 -4.14 12.52 3.30
C SER A 19 -5.07 13.01 2.18
N ALA A 20 -5.02 12.36 1.01
CA ALA A 20 -5.87 12.67 -0.12
C ALA A 20 -7.25 11.99 -0.07
N TYR A 21 -7.53 11.20 0.98
CA TYR A 21 -8.75 10.40 1.11
C TYR A 21 -8.98 9.48 -0.10
N HIS A 22 -7.95 8.80 -0.60
CA HIS A 22 -8.13 7.74 -1.61
C HIS A 22 -8.57 6.44 -0.95
N ASP A 23 -9.38 5.62 -1.62
CA ASP A 23 -9.79 4.32 -1.07
C ASP A 23 -8.71 3.24 -1.20
N GLU A 24 -7.84 3.37 -2.21
CA GLU A 24 -6.80 2.40 -2.50
C GLU A 24 -5.49 3.04 -2.98
N VAL A 25 -4.40 2.28 -2.85
CA VAL A 25 -3.06 2.63 -3.31
C VAL A 25 -2.45 1.48 -4.07
N THR A 26 -2.00 1.76 -5.29
CA THR A 26 -1.33 0.77 -6.14
C THR A 26 0.15 1.10 -6.30
N LEU A 27 1.01 0.10 -6.10
CA LEU A 27 2.46 0.24 -6.21
C LEU A 27 3.15 -1.07 -6.66
N PRO A 28 4.40 -1.03 -7.13
CA PRO A 28 5.13 -2.25 -7.50
C PRO A 28 5.30 -3.19 -6.30
N ASN A 29 4.90 -4.45 -6.50
CA ASN A 29 4.94 -5.50 -5.48
C ASN A 29 6.39 -5.92 -5.16
N SER A 30 6.63 -6.24 -3.89
CA SER A 30 7.80 -7.01 -3.45
C SER A 30 7.42 -7.84 -2.23
N LYS A 31 8.13 -8.95 -1.98
CA LYS A 31 7.84 -9.81 -0.81
C LYS A 31 7.88 -9.02 0.49
N ILE A 32 8.84 -8.10 0.64
CA ILE A 32 8.95 -7.26 1.84
C ILE A 32 7.74 -6.33 1.98
N LYS A 33 7.31 -5.67 0.91
CA LYS A 33 6.13 -4.78 0.95
C LYS A 33 4.85 -5.55 1.26
N ALA A 34 4.69 -6.74 0.70
CA ALA A 34 3.56 -7.62 0.99
C ALA A 34 3.53 -8.03 2.47
N ASN A 35 4.67 -8.42 3.05
CA ASN A 35 4.75 -8.75 4.48
C ASN A 35 4.48 -7.53 5.38
N ILE A 36 4.93 -6.33 4.98
CA ILE A 36 4.59 -5.11 5.73
C ILE A 36 3.08 -4.85 5.64
N ALA A 37 2.46 -4.97 4.45
CA ALA A 37 1.02 -4.83 4.29
C ALA A 37 0.25 -5.86 5.13
N GLU A 38 0.73 -7.10 5.22
CA GLU A 38 0.17 -8.13 6.10
C GLU A 38 0.17 -7.71 7.57
N ILE A 39 1.30 -7.17 8.06
CA ILE A 39 1.40 -6.65 9.42
C ILE A 39 0.43 -5.48 9.61
N LEU A 40 0.39 -4.53 8.69
CA LEU A 40 -0.52 -3.38 8.77
C LEU A 40 -2.00 -3.81 8.80
N LYS A 41 -2.36 -4.85 8.03
CA LYS A 41 -3.71 -5.43 8.05
C LYS A 41 -3.99 -6.10 9.39
N LYS A 42 -3.06 -6.90 9.91
CA LYS A 42 -3.19 -7.60 11.18
C LYS A 42 -3.39 -6.65 12.35
N GLU A 43 -2.66 -5.54 12.36
CA GLU A 43 -2.78 -4.47 13.36
C GLU A 43 -4.00 -3.54 13.10
N GLY A 44 -4.72 -3.74 12.00
CA GLY A 44 -5.96 -3.04 11.70
C GLY A 44 -5.79 -1.60 11.19
N TYR A 45 -4.61 -1.24 10.68
CA TYR A 45 -4.32 0.07 10.07
C TYR A 45 -4.85 0.21 8.64
N ILE A 46 -4.88 -0.90 7.89
CA ILE A 46 -5.46 -0.96 6.54
C ILE A 46 -6.64 -1.94 6.53
N SER A 47 -7.51 -1.83 5.52
CA SER A 47 -8.69 -2.69 5.39
C SER A 47 -8.30 -4.05 4.81
N ASP A 48 -7.61 -4.02 3.68
CA ASP A 48 -7.13 -5.22 3.01
C ASP A 48 -5.95 -4.90 2.08
N TYR A 49 -5.31 -5.93 1.55
CA TYR A 49 -4.36 -5.82 0.45
C TYR A 49 -4.42 -7.07 -0.43
N HIS A 50 -4.10 -6.89 -1.70
CA HIS A 50 -3.97 -8.00 -2.65
C HIS A 50 -2.92 -7.70 -3.70
N THR A 51 -2.52 -8.73 -4.44
CA THR A 51 -1.58 -8.57 -5.56
C THR A 51 -2.28 -8.86 -6.88
N GLU A 52 -2.02 -8.02 -7.87
CA GLU A 52 -2.56 -8.15 -9.21
C GLU A 52 -1.41 -8.22 -10.23
N ASP A 53 -1.70 -8.75 -11.40
CA ASP A 53 -0.74 -8.71 -12.51
C ASP A 53 -0.67 -7.31 -13.10
N ALA A 54 0.55 -6.83 -13.35
CA ALA A 54 0.80 -5.55 -13.97
C ALA A 54 1.52 -5.74 -15.30
N ARG A 55 1.57 -4.68 -16.12
CA ARG A 55 2.32 -4.69 -17.39
C ARG A 55 3.78 -5.15 -17.22
N VAL A 56 4.36 -4.87 -16.05
CA VAL A 56 5.68 -5.37 -15.65
C VAL A 56 5.60 -5.86 -14.21
N GLY A 57 5.83 -7.16 -14.00
CA GLY A 57 5.81 -7.79 -12.68
C GLY A 57 4.41 -7.85 -12.08
N LYS A 58 4.33 -7.63 -10.76
CA LYS A 58 3.06 -7.61 -10.00
C LYS A 58 2.86 -6.25 -9.35
N ALA A 59 1.61 -5.83 -9.24
CA ALA A 59 1.21 -4.70 -8.42
C ALA A 59 0.74 -5.19 -7.04
N LEU A 60 1.02 -4.40 -6.02
CA LEU A 60 0.44 -4.52 -4.69
C LEU A 60 -0.60 -3.41 -4.58
N VAL A 61 -1.85 -3.81 -4.35
CA VAL A 61 -2.98 -2.92 -4.11
C VAL A 61 -3.29 -2.97 -2.63
N VAL A 62 -3.35 -1.81 -1.99
CA VAL A 62 -3.64 -1.66 -0.56
C VAL A 62 -4.91 -0.85 -0.40
N GLN A 63 -5.93 -1.43 0.23
CA GLN A 63 -7.18 -0.77 0.55
C GLN A 63 -7.06 -0.07 1.90
N LEU A 64 -7.26 1.24 1.90
CA LEU A 64 -7.16 2.06 3.10
C LEU A 64 -8.40 1.86 3.98
N LYS A 65 -8.19 2.01 5.29
CA LYS A 65 -9.25 1.91 6.28
C LYS A 65 -9.57 3.27 6.83
N TYR A 66 -10.86 3.53 6.98
CA TYR A 66 -11.34 4.78 7.51
C TYR A 66 -12.49 4.56 8.48
N GLY A 67 -12.64 5.52 9.39
CA GLY A 67 -13.72 5.51 10.36
C GLY A 67 -15.08 5.80 9.71
N PRO A 68 -16.18 5.61 10.45
CA PRO A 68 -17.54 5.87 9.99
C PRO A 68 -17.80 7.35 9.65
N SER A 69 -16.93 8.24 10.09
CA SER A 69 -17.02 9.70 9.88
C SER A 69 -16.09 10.20 8.77
N ARG A 70 -15.66 9.31 7.87
CA ARG A 70 -15.06 9.69 6.60
C ARG A 70 -16.14 9.85 5.54
#